data_AF-A0A7J8MHP5-F1
#
_entry.id   AF-A0A7J8MHP5-F1
#
_cell.length_a   1.000
_cell.length_b   1.000
_cell.length_c   1.000
_cell.angle_alpha   90.00
_cell.angle_beta   90.00
_cell.angle_gamma   90.00
#
_symmetry.space_group_name_H-M   'P 1'
#
loop_
_entity.id
_entity.type
_entity.pdbx_description
1 polymer ?
#
loop_
_entity_poly.entity_id
_entity_poly.type
_entity_poly.pdbx_seq_one_letter_code
_entity_poly.pdbx_strand_id
1 'polypeptide(L)'
;EDTISINHNWFNGYNLSWVWDLLLRDYKEAKEYIEDIKDICDDFEGLCQRNLAANTGMNFNDFFIFISRFSLANVVELYYLRGELNSENSIWHCSAIIKHFALNLSSIRKTALKMKSEGVKGNLGIINLLETLSDPKFLKLCTGLGRIYSVIHEEENWSCTMKKALMADFAKYGSQVCSPEDLITFIDYAVSKLSSNCDEQNPLLSVLYEIQPHEQN
;
A
#
# COMPACT_ATOMS: atom_id res chain seq x y z
N GLU A 1 -4.58 43.97 -5.63
CA GLU A 1 -4.22 42.87 -4.72
C GLU A 1 -4.94 41.65 -5.24
N ASP A 2 -4.31 40.85 -6.08
CA ASP A 2 -4.85 39.58 -6.55
C ASP A 2 -3.73 38.55 -6.45
N THR A 3 -3.71 37.78 -5.37
CA THR A 3 -2.73 36.71 -5.19
C THR A 3 -3.40 35.40 -5.55
N ILE A 4 -2.89 34.74 -6.59
CA ILE A 4 -3.19 33.35 -6.90
C ILE A 4 -2.05 32.50 -6.35
N SER A 5 -2.38 31.49 -5.55
CA SER A 5 -1.43 30.48 -5.07
C SER A 5 -1.89 29.08 -5.46
N ILE A 6 -0.92 28.18 -5.63
CA ILE A 6 -1.13 26.76 -5.88
C ILE A 6 -0.45 26.00 -4.75
N ASN A 7 -1.18 25.10 -4.07
CA ASN A 7 -0.67 24.26 -3.00
C ASN A 7 -0.76 22.78 -3.41
N HIS A 8 0.26 21.98 -3.07
CA HIS A 8 0.26 20.54 -3.27
C HIS A 8 0.31 19.84 -1.91
N ASN A 9 -0.72 19.04 -1.62
CA ASN A 9 -0.70 18.12 -0.48
C ASN A 9 0.05 16.85 -0.87
N TRP A 10 0.90 16.36 0.03
CA TRP A 10 1.64 15.11 -0.15
C TRP A 10 1.44 14.20 1.07
N PHE A 11 1.44 12.89 0.82
CA PHE A 11 1.40 11.89 1.86
C PHE A 11 2.37 10.75 1.54
N ASN A 12 2.73 9.96 2.55
CA ASN A 12 3.69 8.88 2.48
C ASN A 12 3.28 7.75 3.44
N GLY A 13 4.08 6.69 3.53
CA GLY A 13 3.78 5.55 4.40
C GLY A 13 3.46 5.94 5.84
N TYR A 14 4.12 6.95 6.42
CA TYR A 14 3.95 7.33 7.82
C TYR A 14 2.56 7.92 8.14
N ASN A 15 1.98 8.72 7.25
CA ASN A 15 0.74 9.45 7.52
C ASN A 15 -0.51 8.83 6.88
N LEU A 16 -0.42 7.64 6.26
CA LEU A 16 -1.56 6.94 5.64
C LEU A 16 -2.77 6.80 6.57
N SER A 17 -2.53 6.54 7.85
CA SER A 17 -3.61 6.40 8.83
C SER A 17 -4.42 7.69 8.99
N TRP A 18 -3.77 8.84 8.98
CA TRP A 18 -4.44 10.15 9.07
C TRP A 18 -5.11 10.53 7.75
N VAL A 19 -4.55 10.12 6.61
CA VAL A 19 -5.21 10.29 5.30
C VAL A 19 -6.53 9.51 5.27
N TRP A 20 -6.55 8.29 5.81
CA TRP A 20 -7.80 7.53 5.96
C TRP A 20 -8.80 8.23 6.87
N ASP A 21 -8.35 8.70 8.04
CA ASP A 21 -9.24 9.39 8.99
C ASP A 21 -9.84 10.67 8.36
N LEU A 22 -9.05 11.41 7.55
CA LEU A 22 -9.49 12.55 6.75
C LEU A 22 -10.56 12.14 5.73
N LEU A 23 -10.27 11.14 4.87
CA LEU A 23 -11.19 10.67 3.84
C LEU A 23 -12.51 10.20 4.45
N LEU A 24 -12.46 9.49 5.57
CA LEU A 24 -13.65 8.98 6.26
C LEU A 24 -14.51 10.13 6.81
N ARG A 25 -13.90 11.16 7.38
CA ARG A 25 -14.62 12.33 7.88
C ARG A 25 -15.27 13.08 6.72
N ASP A 26 -14.50 13.41 5.69
CA ASP A 26 -14.98 14.18 4.55
C ASP A 26 -16.07 13.41 3.77
N TYR A 27 -16.01 12.06 3.75
CA TYR A 27 -17.09 11.22 3.23
C TYR A 27 -18.39 11.38 4.03
N LYS A 28 -18.29 11.35 5.37
CA LYS A 28 -19.45 11.51 6.25
C LYS A 28 -20.09 12.89 6.06
N GLU A 29 -19.28 13.94 5.99
CA GLU A 29 -19.74 15.31 5.70
C GLU A 29 -20.39 15.40 4.30
N ALA A 30 -19.72 14.87 3.26
CA ALA A 30 -20.25 14.87 1.91
C ALA A 30 -21.61 14.17 1.82
N LYS A 31 -21.76 13.04 2.52
CA LYS A 31 -23.02 12.27 2.60
C LYS A 31 -24.11 13.06 3.31
N GLU A 32 -23.82 13.63 4.48
CA GLU A 32 -24.77 14.43 5.26
C GLU A 32 -25.30 15.63 4.48
N TYR A 33 -24.45 16.29 3.66
CA TYR A 33 -24.85 17.46 2.88
C TYR A 33 -25.88 17.18 1.77
N ILE A 34 -25.96 15.95 1.28
CA ILE A 34 -26.87 15.56 0.20
C ILE A 34 -27.90 14.52 0.62
N GLU A 35 -28.02 14.24 1.92
CA GLU A 35 -28.91 13.19 2.43
C GLU A 35 -30.39 13.42 2.04
N ASP A 36 -30.78 14.67 1.79
CA ASP A 36 -32.13 15.06 1.36
C ASP A 36 -32.55 14.49 0.00
N ILE A 37 -31.60 14.22 -0.89
CA ILE A 37 -31.87 13.65 -2.23
C ILE A 37 -31.72 12.13 -2.29
N LYS A 38 -31.42 11.46 -1.17
CA LYS A 38 -31.14 10.02 -1.13
C LYS A 38 -32.29 9.16 -1.65
N ASP A 39 -33.53 9.49 -1.29
CA ASP A 39 -34.71 8.70 -1.67
C ASP A 39 -35.12 8.88 -3.14
N ILE A 40 -34.57 9.90 -3.81
CA ILE A 40 -34.83 10.21 -5.23
C ILE A 40 -33.61 9.94 -6.12
N CYS A 41 -32.51 9.45 -5.56
CA CYS A 41 -31.26 9.19 -6.25
C CYS A 41 -30.96 7.68 -6.31
N ASP A 42 -30.92 7.13 -7.52
CA ASP A 42 -30.67 5.70 -7.74
C ASP A 42 -29.26 5.25 -7.29
N ASP A 43 -28.26 6.14 -7.40
CA ASP A 43 -26.85 5.89 -7.05
C ASP A 43 -26.34 6.92 -6.03
N PHE A 44 -26.96 6.92 -4.85
CA PHE A 44 -26.60 7.85 -3.79
C PHE A 44 -25.15 7.66 -3.31
N GLU A 45 -24.69 6.41 -3.16
CA GLU A 45 -23.33 6.12 -2.73
C GLU A 45 -22.29 6.57 -3.77
N GLY A 46 -22.52 6.31 -5.05
CA GLY A 46 -21.63 6.81 -6.10
C GLY A 46 -21.60 8.33 -6.17
N LEU A 47 -22.70 9.02 -5.85
CA LEU A 47 -22.72 10.47 -5.71
C LEU A 47 -21.87 10.94 -4.51
N CYS A 48 -21.98 10.28 -3.36
CA CYS A 48 -21.13 10.55 -2.19
C CYS A 48 -19.64 10.36 -2.53
N GLN A 49 -19.26 9.26 -3.19
CA GLN A 49 -17.87 8.99 -3.57
C GLN A 49 -17.34 9.99 -4.61
N ARG A 50 -18.15 10.42 -5.58
CA ARG A 50 -17.76 11.48 -6.54
C ARG A 50 -17.56 12.83 -5.85
N ASN A 51 -18.42 13.17 -4.90
CA ASN A 51 -18.30 14.39 -4.10
C ASN A 51 -17.03 14.37 -3.24
N LEU A 52 -16.77 13.25 -2.55
CA LEU A 52 -15.54 13.02 -1.80
C LEU A 52 -14.29 13.20 -2.69
N ALA A 53 -14.25 12.57 -3.86
CA ALA A 53 -13.13 12.71 -4.78
C ALA A 53 -12.91 14.16 -5.24
N ALA A 54 -14.00 14.91 -5.46
CA ALA A 54 -13.92 16.31 -5.88
C ALA A 54 -13.34 17.23 -4.78
N ASN A 55 -13.70 16.99 -3.51
CA ASN A 55 -13.30 17.84 -2.39
C ASN A 55 -11.97 17.44 -1.75
N THR A 56 -11.72 16.14 -1.61
CA THR A 56 -10.54 15.60 -0.92
C THR A 56 -9.47 15.09 -1.90
N GLY A 57 -9.79 15.03 -3.20
CA GLY A 57 -8.88 14.65 -4.28
C GLY A 57 -8.87 13.16 -4.63
N MET A 58 -9.50 12.30 -3.82
CA MET A 58 -9.66 10.86 -4.09
C MET A 58 -10.85 10.29 -3.33
N ASN A 59 -11.45 9.22 -3.84
CA ASN A 59 -12.48 8.47 -3.12
C ASN A 59 -11.89 7.23 -2.42
N PHE A 60 -12.73 6.44 -1.75
CA PHE A 60 -12.27 5.23 -1.07
C PHE A 60 -11.66 4.19 -2.01
N ASN A 61 -12.22 4.05 -3.21
CA ASN A 61 -11.72 3.13 -4.23
C ASN A 61 -10.33 3.54 -4.73
N ASP A 62 -10.14 4.82 -5.04
CA ASP A 62 -8.86 5.37 -5.50
C ASP A 62 -7.79 5.20 -4.42
N PHE A 63 -8.13 5.50 -3.16
CA PHE A 63 -7.24 5.30 -2.01
C PHE A 63 -6.87 3.83 -1.82
N PHE A 64 -7.85 2.91 -1.91
CA PHE A 64 -7.62 1.48 -1.80
C PHE A 64 -6.69 0.95 -2.90
N ILE A 65 -6.93 1.34 -4.16
CA ILE A 65 -6.07 0.98 -5.29
C ILE A 65 -4.66 1.51 -5.06
N PHE A 66 -4.54 2.76 -4.59
CA PHE A 66 -3.24 3.36 -4.30
C PHE A 66 -2.46 2.56 -3.25
N ILE A 67 -3.03 2.31 -2.07
CA ILE A 67 -2.32 1.60 -0.98
C ILE A 67 -2.03 0.14 -1.34
N SER A 68 -2.88 -0.49 -2.16
CA SER A 68 -2.68 -1.86 -2.64
C SER A 68 -1.54 -1.95 -3.65
N ARG A 69 -1.46 -1.04 -4.63
CA ARG A 69 -0.32 -0.96 -5.55
C ARG A 69 0.96 -0.60 -4.80
N PHE A 70 0.88 0.34 -3.85
CA PHE A 70 2.05 0.73 -3.07
C PHE A 70 2.54 -0.43 -2.20
N SER A 71 1.65 -1.19 -1.57
CA SER A 71 1.98 -2.43 -0.84
C SER A 71 2.71 -3.42 -1.74
N LEU A 72 2.17 -3.71 -2.93
CA LEU A 72 2.79 -4.60 -3.89
C LEU A 72 4.20 -4.15 -4.27
N ALA A 73 4.41 -2.85 -4.50
CA ALA A 73 5.73 -2.30 -4.80
C ALA A 73 6.72 -2.50 -3.64
N ASN A 74 6.31 -2.27 -2.39
CA ASN A 74 7.16 -2.50 -1.22
C ASN A 74 7.51 -4.00 -1.06
N VAL A 75 6.56 -4.91 -1.30
CA VAL A 75 6.82 -6.36 -1.29
C VAL A 75 7.82 -6.73 -2.38
N VAL A 76 7.60 -6.21 -3.58
CA VAL A 76 8.48 -6.39 -4.73
C VAL A 76 9.94 -6.01 -4.40
N GLU A 77 10.17 -4.82 -3.84
CA GLU A 77 11.51 -4.36 -3.47
C GLU A 77 12.15 -5.24 -2.38
N LEU A 78 11.35 -5.73 -1.42
CA LEU A 78 11.85 -6.67 -0.41
C LEU A 78 12.27 -8.01 -1.01
N TYR A 79 11.54 -8.52 -2.02
CA TYR A 79 11.97 -9.72 -2.75
C TYR A 79 13.25 -9.46 -3.56
N TYR A 80 13.43 -8.24 -4.09
CA TYR A 80 14.66 -7.86 -4.80
C TYR A 80 15.86 -7.94 -3.86
N LEU A 81 15.76 -7.25 -2.73
CA LEU A 81 16.80 -7.24 -1.70
C LEU A 81 17.14 -8.63 -1.18
N ARG A 82 16.15 -9.51 -1.05
CA ARG A 82 16.37 -10.91 -0.69
C ARG A 82 17.19 -11.67 -1.73
N GLY A 83 16.99 -11.40 -3.02
CA GLY A 83 17.79 -11.97 -4.09
C GLY A 83 19.27 -11.59 -3.98
N GLU A 84 19.53 -10.30 -3.76
CA GLU A 84 20.87 -9.71 -3.64
C GLU A 84 21.62 -10.14 -2.37
N LEU A 85 20.92 -10.36 -1.26
CA LEU A 85 21.50 -10.83 0.02
C LEU A 85 22.17 -12.21 -0.07
N ASN A 86 21.86 -13.01 -1.09
CA ASN A 86 22.55 -14.29 -1.33
C ASN A 86 23.91 -14.09 -2.04
N SER A 87 24.31 -12.85 -2.34
CA SER A 87 25.65 -12.47 -2.80
C SER A 87 26.49 -11.94 -1.63
N GLU A 88 27.79 -12.30 -1.57
CA GLU A 88 28.63 -12.20 -0.37
C GLU A 88 28.95 -10.77 0.14
N ASN A 89 28.45 -9.68 -0.47
CA ASN A 89 29.04 -8.33 -0.31
C ASN A 89 28.17 -7.19 0.28
N SER A 90 26.96 -7.39 0.83
CA SER A 90 26.04 -6.24 1.10
C SER A 90 25.35 -6.15 2.47
N ILE A 91 25.90 -6.76 3.53
CA ILE A 91 25.12 -7.05 4.76
C ILE A 91 24.70 -5.81 5.59
N TRP A 92 25.42 -4.67 5.56
CA TRP A 92 25.16 -3.56 6.50
C TRP A 92 24.18 -2.48 6.00
N HIS A 93 24.14 -2.17 4.70
CA HIS A 93 23.22 -1.16 4.14
C HIS A 93 21.78 -1.68 3.98
N CYS A 94 21.58 -3.00 3.89
CA CYS A 94 20.28 -3.63 3.67
C CYS A 94 19.32 -3.51 4.86
N SER A 95 19.81 -3.48 6.10
CA SER A 95 18.94 -3.50 7.29
C SER A 95 18.05 -2.25 7.41
N ALA A 96 18.61 -1.06 7.18
CA ALA A 96 17.86 0.19 7.23
C ALA A 96 16.81 0.28 6.11
N ILE A 97 17.15 -0.17 4.91
CA ILE A 97 16.25 -0.18 3.76
C ILE A 97 15.09 -1.16 3.98
N ILE A 98 15.40 -2.39 4.40
CA ILE A 98 14.40 -3.41 4.76
C ILE A 98 13.43 -2.85 5.81
N LYS A 99 13.95 -2.13 6.81
CA LYS A 99 13.13 -1.47 7.83
C LYS A 99 12.18 -0.43 7.24
N HIS A 100 12.59 0.36 6.25
CA HIS A 100 11.70 1.32 5.59
C HIS A 100 10.54 0.65 4.85
N PHE A 101 10.81 -0.38 4.06
CA PHE A 101 9.76 -1.14 3.38
C PHE A 101 8.83 -1.84 4.39
N ALA A 102 9.38 -2.39 5.47
CA ALA A 102 8.60 -2.99 6.55
C ALA A 102 7.67 -1.96 7.23
N LEU A 103 8.17 -0.76 7.51
CA LEU A 103 7.38 0.32 8.11
C LEU A 103 6.24 0.77 7.19
N ASN A 104 6.50 0.89 5.89
CA ASN A 104 5.47 1.18 4.90
C ASN A 104 4.38 0.10 4.89
N LEU A 105 4.77 -1.18 4.85
CA LEU A 105 3.83 -2.30 4.90
C LEU A 105 3.04 -2.33 6.22
N SER A 106 3.68 -2.05 7.35
CA SER A 106 3.03 -1.95 8.67
C SER A 106 1.98 -0.85 8.69
N SER A 107 2.30 0.32 8.16
CA SER A 107 1.35 1.43 8.08
C SER A 107 0.18 1.15 7.14
N ILE A 108 0.44 0.54 5.96
CA ILE A 108 -0.61 0.13 5.02
C ILE A 108 -1.52 -0.90 5.68
N ARG A 109 -0.96 -1.91 6.34
CA ARG A 109 -1.72 -2.95 7.06
C ARG A 109 -2.59 -2.36 8.17
N LYS A 110 -2.06 -1.44 8.97
CA LYS A 110 -2.82 -0.71 10.00
C LYS A 110 -3.96 0.11 9.39
N THR A 111 -3.71 0.75 8.25
CA THR A 111 -4.72 1.52 7.53
C THR A 111 -5.82 0.62 6.96
N ALA A 112 -5.46 -0.51 6.36
CA ALA A 112 -6.41 -1.50 5.87
C ALA A 112 -7.27 -2.10 7.00
N LEU A 113 -6.70 -2.31 8.19
CA LEU A 113 -7.46 -2.73 9.38
C LEU A 113 -8.52 -1.69 9.78
N LYS A 114 -8.19 -0.39 9.74
CA LYS A 114 -9.17 0.69 9.96
C LYS A 114 -10.25 0.72 8.87
N MET A 115 -9.88 0.56 7.60
CA MET A 115 -10.84 0.50 6.49
C MET A 115 -11.84 -0.66 6.68
N LYS A 116 -11.33 -1.82 7.09
CA LYS A 116 -12.13 -2.98 7.45
C LYS A 116 -13.11 -2.68 8.59
N SER A 117 -12.65 -2.06 9.69
CA SER A 117 -13.51 -1.81 10.85
C SER A 117 -14.66 -0.83 10.56
N GLU A 118 -14.44 0.12 9.65
CA GLU A 118 -15.46 1.08 9.22
C GLU A 118 -16.45 0.50 8.21
N GLY A 119 -16.27 -0.76 7.79
CA GLY A 119 -17.18 -1.47 6.91
C GLY A 119 -17.37 -0.76 5.58
N VAL A 120 -16.27 -0.31 4.95
CA VAL A 120 -16.28 0.30 3.62
C VAL A 120 -17.04 -0.61 2.66
N LYS A 121 -18.28 -0.20 2.33
CA LYS A 121 -19.19 -0.93 1.44
C LYS A 121 -19.09 -0.31 0.05
N GLY A 122 -18.79 -1.14 -0.93
CA GLY A 122 -18.68 -0.75 -2.34
C GLY A 122 -17.81 -1.72 -3.12
N ASN A 123 -17.91 -1.67 -4.44
CA ASN A 123 -16.98 -2.39 -5.33
C ASN A 123 -15.63 -1.66 -5.30
N LEU A 124 -14.82 -1.92 -4.27
CA LEU A 124 -13.41 -1.56 -4.31
C LEU A 124 -12.75 -2.26 -5.50
N GLY A 125 -11.81 -1.57 -6.11
CA GLY A 125 -11.14 -2.01 -7.31
C GLY A 125 -10.37 -3.30 -7.07
N ILE A 126 -10.40 -4.18 -8.07
CA ILE A 126 -9.67 -5.43 -8.03
C ILE A 126 -8.25 -5.17 -8.51
N ILE A 127 -7.26 -5.47 -7.68
CA ILE A 127 -5.86 -5.51 -8.11
C ILE A 127 -5.52 -6.93 -8.50
N ASN A 128 -5.33 -7.19 -9.79
CA ASN A 128 -4.72 -8.42 -10.25
C ASN A 128 -3.20 -8.33 -10.11
N LEU A 129 -2.61 -9.08 -9.18
CA LEU A 129 -1.18 -9.06 -8.87
C LEU A 129 -0.32 -9.40 -10.10
N LEU A 130 -0.73 -10.41 -10.89
CA LEU A 130 0.03 -10.88 -12.04
C LEU A 130 -0.02 -9.89 -13.22
N GLU A 131 -1.18 -9.30 -13.47
CA GLU A 131 -1.34 -8.23 -14.46
C GLU A 131 -0.57 -6.98 -14.03
N THR A 132 -0.63 -6.62 -12.75
CA THR A 132 0.08 -5.46 -12.20
C THR A 132 1.59 -5.62 -12.33
N LEU A 133 2.14 -6.81 -12.09
CA LEU A 133 3.57 -7.11 -12.33
C LEU A 133 3.96 -7.07 -13.82
N SER A 134 2.99 -7.09 -14.72
CA SER A 134 3.19 -6.99 -16.16
C SER A 134 2.98 -5.57 -16.68
N ASP A 135 2.42 -4.66 -15.88
CA ASP A 135 2.19 -3.26 -16.22
C ASP A 135 3.50 -2.46 -16.23
N PRO A 136 3.94 -1.89 -17.38
CA PRO A 136 5.14 -1.07 -17.44
C PRO A 136 5.10 0.16 -16.53
N LYS A 137 3.92 0.73 -16.26
CA LYS A 137 3.78 1.87 -15.34
C LYS A 137 4.05 1.45 -13.90
N PHE A 138 3.60 0.26 -13.52
CA PHE A 138 3.91 -0.31 -12.21
C PHE A 138 5.40 -0.61 -12.07
N LEU A 139 6.03 -1.20 -13.09
CA LEU A 139 7.47 -1.45 -13.06
C LEU A 139 8.28 -0.16 -12.92
N LYS A 140 7.86 0.92 -13.59
CA LYS A 140 8.46 2.25 -13.41
C LYS A 140 8.30 2.77 -11.98
N LEU A 141 7.18 2.50 -11.31
CA LEU A 141 6.99 2.81 -9.89
C LEU A 141 8.00 2.05 -9.02
N CYS A 142 8.16 0.74 -9.22
CA CYS A 142 9.14 -0.07 -8.49
C CYS A 142 10.56 0.47 -8.69
N THR A 143 10.99 0.69 -9.94
CA THR A 143 12.30 1.30 -10.24
C THR A 143 12.48 2.66 -9.56
N GLY A 144 11.45 3.50 -9.53
CA GLY A 144 11.48 4.78 -8.83
C GLY A 144 11.65 4.61 -7.31
N LEU A 145 10.91 3.67 -6.72
CA LEU A 145 10.96 3.37 -5.29
C LEU A 145 12.32 2.79 -4.88
N GLY A 146 12.85 1.84 -5.65
CA GLY A 146 14.17 1.27 -5.44
C GLY A 146 15.28 2.33 -5.54
N ARG A 147 15.19 3.26 -6.50
CA ARG A 147 16.13 4.40 -6.59
C ARG A 147 16.08 5.32 -5.37
N ILE A 148 14.88 5.64 -4.86
CA ILE A 148 14.72 6.49 -3.67
C ILE A 148 15.46 5.88 -2.46
N TYR A 149 15.35 4.56 -2.29
CA TYR A 149 16.03 3.86 -1.20
C TYR A 149 17.43 3.36 -1.57
N SER A 150 17.96 3.75 -2.74
CA SER A 150 19.27 3.32 -3.26
C SER A 150 19.43 1.79 -3.35
N VAL A 151 18.32 1.07 -3.58
CA VAL A 151 18.25 -0.38 -3.81
C VAL A 151 18.63 -0.74 -5.23
N ILE A 152 18.34 0.17 -6.17
CA ILE A 152 18.57 -0.02 -7.61
C ILE A 152 19.53 1.08 -8.06
N HIS A 153 20.76 0.72 -8.42
CA HIS A 153 21.68 1.59 -9.15
C HIS A 153 21.39 1.47 -10.67
N GLU A 154 21.79 2.46 -11.48
CA GLU A 154 21.41 2.67 -12.90
C GLU A 154 21.01 1.43 -13.74
N GLU A 155 19.98 1.57 -14.59
CA GLU A 155 19.53 0.59 -15.62
C GLU A 155 19.50 -0.90 -15.23
N GLU A 156 19.53 -1.24 -13.94
CA GLU A 156 19.33 -2.61 -13.45
C GLU A 156 17.89 -3.03 -13.74
N ASN A 157 17.74 -3.61 -14.93
CA ASN A 157 16.52 -4.25 -15.37
C ASN A 157 16.21 -5.38 -14.41
N TRP A 158 14.99 -5.35 -13.88
CA TRP A 158 14.33 -6.47 -13.25
C TRP A 158 14.72 -7.80 -13.93
N SER A 159 15.51 -8.65 -13.25
CA SER A 159 15.98 -9.87 -13.90
C SER A 159 14.78 -10.75 -14.27
N CYS A 160 14.77 -11.27 -15.51
CA CYS A 160 13.67 -12.12 -16.00
C CYS A 160 13.39 -13.29 -15.04
N THR A 161 14.45 -13.82 -14.41
CA THR A 161 14.40 -14.88 -13.40
C THR A 161 13.65 -14.44 -12.14
N MET A 162 13.96 -13.27 -11.60
CA MET A 162 13.24 -12.73 -10.44
C MET A 162 11.76 -12.52 -10.74
N LYS A 163 11.43 -12.05 -11.96
CA LYS A 163 10.02 -11.84 -12.37
C LYS A 163 9.25 -13.14 -12.29
N LYS A 164 9.82 -14.19 -12.87
CA LYS A 164 9.21 -15.51 -12.91
C LYS A 164 9.03 -16.08 -11.50
N ALA A 165 10.02 -15.90 -10.63
CA ALA A 165 9.94 -16.34 -9.24
C ALA A 165 8.79 -15.63 -8.49
N LEU A 166 8.70 -14.31 -8.62
CA LEU A 166 7.66 -13.51 -7.99
C LEU A 166 6.26 -13.84 -8.53
N MET A 167 6.12 -13.98 -9.86
CA MET A 167 4.86 -14.39 -10.48
C MET A 167 4.42 -15.78 -10.03
N ALA A 168 5.36 -16.73 -9.93
CA ALA A 168 5.06 -18.07 -9.44
C ALA A 168 4.65 -18.09 -7.96
N ASP A 169 5.20 -17.19 -7.15
CA ASP A 169 4.84 -17.06 -5.73
C ASP A 169 3.45 -16.42 -5.57
N PHE A 170 3.17 -15.32 -6.26
CA PHE A 170 1.84 -14.70 -6.22
C PHE A 170 0.75 -15.57 -6.84
N ALA A 171 1.07 -16.39 -7.84
CA ALA A 171 0.13 -17.41 -8.32
C ALA A 171 -0.26 -18.44 -7.25
N LYS A 172 0.61 -18.70 -6.25
CA LYS A 172 0.29 -19.59 -5.11
C LYS A 172 -0.54 -18.89 -4.04
N TYR A 173 -0.31 -17.61 -3.80
CA TYR A 173 -1.12 -16.80 -2.88
C TYR A 173 -2.56 -16.67 -3.38
N GLY A 174 -2.70 -16.27 -4.64
CA GLY A 174 -3.94 -15.80 -5.24
C GLY A 174 -3.64 -14.64 -6.16
N SER A 175 -4.36 -14.50 -7.27
CA SER A 175 -4.06 -13.47 -8.26
C SER A 175 -4.64 -12.11 -7.93
N GLN A 176 -5.48 -11.96 -6.90
CA GLN A 176 -6.29 -10.76 -6.70
C GLN A 176 -6.30 -10.26 -5.25
N VAL A 177 -6.36 -8.93 -5.12
CA VAL A 177 -6.67 -8.21 -3.88
C VAL A 177 -7.87 -7.31 -4.18
N CYS A 178 -9.03 -7.56 -3.56
CA CYS A 178 -10.27 -6.82 -3.83
C CYS A 178 -10.94 -6.23 -2.59
N SER A 179 -10.38 -6.48 -1.40
CA SER A 179 -10.86 -5.94 -0.13
C SER A 179 -9.71 -5.55 0.81
N PRO A 180 -9.97 -4.72 1.84
CA PRO A 180 -8.98 -4.47 2.89
C PRO A 180 -8.51 -5.76 3.57
N GLU A 181 -9.40 -6.74 3.74
CA GLU A 181 -9.08 -8.09 4.24
C GLU A 181 -8.06 -8.82 3.37
N ASP A 182 -8.27 -8.81 2.05
CA ASP A 182 -7.32 -9.43 1.11
C ASP A 182 -5.98 -8.71 1.18
N LEU A 183 -5.97 -7.38 1.25
CA LEU A 183 -4.73 -6.61 1.36
C LEU A 183 -3.96 -6.94 2.64
N ILE A 184 -4.64 -7.06 3.79
CA ILE A 184 -4.03 -7.50 5.05
C ILE A 184 -3.43 -8.91 4.88
N THR A 185 -4.21 -9.82 4.29
CA THR A 185 -3.80 -11.22 4.09
C THR A 185 -2.61 -11.33 3.13
N PHE A 186 -2.56 -10.50 2.09
CA PHE A 186 -1.46 -10.41 1.15
C PHE A 186 -0.17 -9.94 1.84
N ILE A 187 -0.25 -8.88 2.65
CA ILE A 187 0.89 -8.37 3.41
C ILE A 187 1.41 -9.43 4.39
N ASP A 188 0.51 -10.07 5.15
CA ASP A 188 0.86 -11.10 6.12
C ASP A 188 1.50 -12.33 5.42
N TYR A 189 0.97 -12.73 4.26
CA TYR A 189 1.56 -13.79 3.43
C TYR A 189 2.98 -13.43 2.97
N ALA A 190 3.15 -12.26 2.34
CA ALA A 190 4.41 -11.82 1.78
C ALA A 190 5.50 -11.76 2.86
N VAL A 191 5.15 -11.23 4.04
CA VAL A 191 6.13 -11.09 5.11
C VAL A 191 6.45 -12.43 5.75
N SER A 192 5.48 -13.31 5.95
CA SER A 192 5.76 -14.68 6.41
C SER A 192 6.75 -15.39 5.48
N LYS A 193 6.58 -15.26 4.16
CA LYS A 193 7.50 -15.82 3.15
C LYS A 193 8.88 -15.20 3.15
N LEU A 194 8.97 -13.89 3.34
CA LEU A 194 10.25 -13.19 3.48
C LEU A 194 10.94 -13.52 4.82
N SER A 195 10.17 -13.95 5.81
CA SER A 195 10.65 -14.17 7.18
C SER A 195 11.05 -15.60 7.52
N SER A 196 10.50 -16.61 6.83
CA SER A 196 10.71 -18.03 7.12
C SER A 196 12.17 -18.53 6.99
N ASN A 197 13.09 -17.71 6.52
CA ASN A 197 14.48 -18.10 6.23
C ASN A 197 15.52 -17.21 6.95
N CYS A 198 15.13 -16.32 7.88
CA CYS A 198 16.04 -15.48 8.65
C CYS A 198 15.93 -15.82 10.14
N ASP A 199 17.05 -16.19 10.79
CA ASP A 199 17.11 -16.58 12.19
C ASP A 199 16.72 -15.44 13.18
N GLU A 200 16.06 -15.88 14.26
CA GLU A 200 15.56 -15.32 15.54
C GLU A 200 15.41 -13.81 15.86
N GLN A 201 15.77 -12.86 15.00
CA GLN A 201 15.36 -11.46 15.15
C GLN A 201 14.96 -10.90 13.79
N ASN A 202 13.77 -11.28 13.31
CA ASN A 202 13.31 -10.85 12.01
C ASN A 202 12.81 -9.39 12.06
N PRO A 203 13.54 -8.42 11.47
CA PRO A 203 13.15 -7.02 11.49
C PRO A 203 11.81 -6.76 10.78
N LEU A 204 11.38 -7.62 9.85
CA LEU A 204 10.08 -7.51 9.18
C LEU A 204 8.93 -7.83 10.14
N LEU A 205 9.04 -8.96 10.85
CA LEU A 205 8.02 -9.38 11.82
C LEU A 205 7.97 -8.43 13.02
N SER A 206 9.12 -7.99 13.52
CA SER A 206 9.16 -7.06 14.65
C SER A 206 8.53 -5.71 14.31
N VAL A 207 8.65 -5.22 13.06
CA VAL A 207 8.07 -3.94 12.64
C VAL A 207 6.57 -4.04 12.29
N LEU A 208 6.13 -5.18 11.74
CA LEU A 208 4.71 -5.38 11.45
C LEU A 208 3.87 -5.63 12.70
N TYR A 209 4.42 -6.42 13.63
CA TYR A 209 3.77 -6.82 14.86
C TYR A 209 4.34 -6.12 16.08
N GLU A 210 5.06 -5.01 15.87
CA GLU A 210 5.62 -4.18 16.93
C GLU A 210 4.55 -4.03 18.02
N ILE A 211 4.81 -4.72 19.14
CA ILE A 211 3.96 -4.75 20.32
C ILE A 211 3.78 -3.28 20.68
N GLN A 212 2.52 -2.83 20.73
CA GLN A 212 2.21 -1.47 21.11
C GLN A 212 3.09 -1.08 22.31
N PRO A 213 3.88 0.00 22.25
CA PRO A 213 4.35 0.56 23.50
C PRO A 213 3.10 0.81 24.31
N HIS A 214 3.03 0.21 25.50
CA HIS A 214 1.99 0.45 26.46
C HIS A 214 1.66 1.95 26.45
N GLU A 215 0.44 2.30 26.06
CA GLU A 215 -0.19 3.53 26.51
C GLU A 215 -0.33 3.38 28.03
N GLN A 216 0.77 3.63 28.75
CA GLN A 216 0.72 3.97 30.17
C GLN A 216 0.21 5.41 30.22
N ASN A 217 -1.12 5.54 30.27
CA ASN A 217 -1.76 6.56 31.08
C ASN A 217 -2.04 5.98 32.46
#